data_AF-A0A9P4GAN5-F1
#
_entry.id   AF-A0A9P4GAN5-F1
#
_cell.length_a   1.000
_cell.length_b   1.000
_cell.length_c   1.000
_cell.angle_alpha   90.00
_cell.angle_beta   90.00
_cell.angle_gamma   90.00
#
_symmetry.space_group_name_H-M   'P 1'
#
loop_
_entity.id
_entity.type
_entity.pdbx_description
1 polymer ?
#
loop_
_entity_poly.entity_id
_entity_poly.type
_entity_poly.pdbx_seq_one_letter_code
_entity_poly.pdbx_strand_id
1 'polypeptide(L)'
;NTYYCDPQGDLVDEVIKQVFLAESRVFPGQMMSSPRHMHVVDLEAYFGTEDVLLQEAKPRLCDAVATILSHTSHQCLEAFLDPTIKEFAYRRELDRNKAGLILIIRRKGNEVFAGAYRNFGFTLQWSLYVKSLINAIGQWHEVYAALKPGMTPIVNGVPQWDAFELDDVHSETERLNDGSPRKIELSSPKKKSAHDNLSPTDPKFMLYQSRLLAKYLLWDIWVRFDGLCECRATWEADGEVRDVRVKRALVGFGDIELEESTADMI
;
A
#
# COMPACT_ATOMS: atom_id res chain seq x y z
N ASN A 1 1.47 14.98 13.38
CA ASN A 1 1.37 13.61 13.94
C ASN A 1 0.11 12.94 13.39
N THR A 2 0.26 11.94 12.53
CA THR A 2 -0.83 11.25 11.82
C THR A 2 -1.70 10.35 12.70
N TYR A 3 -1.33 10.12 13.98
CA TYR A 3 -2.16 9.34 14.91
C TYR A 3 -3.46 10.06 15.34
N TYR A 4 -3.50 11.39 15.22
CA TYR A 4 -4.69 12.20 15.56
C TYR A 4 -5.59 12.49 14.36
N CYS A 5 -5.34 11.83 13.23
CA CYS A 5 -6.13 11.98 12.01
C CYS A 5 -7.57 11.49 12.20
N ASP A 6 -8.51 12.13 11.48
CA ASP A 6 -9.91 11.76 11.45
C ASP A 6 -10.18 10.91 10.18
N PRO A 7 -10.67 9.67 10.32
CA PRO A 7 -11.09 8.85 9.19
C PRO A 7 -11.98 9.60 8.19
N GLN A 8 -12.90 10.45 8.64
CA GLN A 8 -13.85 11.16 7.79
C GLN A 8 -13.26 12.34 7.01
N GLY A 9 -12.10 12.85 7.44
CA GLY A 9 -11.44 13.98 6.81
C GLY A 9 -10.82 14.90 7.85
N ASP A 10 -9.59 15.35 7.59
CA ASP A 10 -8.85 16.21 8.51
C ASP A 10 -7.94 17.23 7.80
N LEU A 11 -7.21 18.01 8.59
CA LEU A 11 -6.22 18.97 8.09
C LEU A 11 -5.13 18.33 7.23
N VAL A 12 -4.81 17.05 7.41
CA VAL A 12 -3.81 16.36 6.58
C VAL A 12 -4.35 16.20 5.16
N ASP A 13 -5.64 15.91 5.01
CA ASP A 13 -6.28 15.84 3.70
C ASP A 13 -6.29 17.18 2.98
N GLU A 14 -6.57 18.28 3.69
CA GLU A 14 -6.52 19.64 3.12
C GLU A 14 -5.09 20.05 2.70
N VAL A 15 -4.07 19.64 3.46
CA VAL A 15 -2.67 19.88 3.10
C VAL A 15 -2.27 19.07 1.87
N ILE A 16 -2.60 17.77 1.84
CA ILE A 16 -2.28 16.89 0.70
C ILE A 16 -3.01 17.33 -0.58
N LYS A 17 -4.23 17.87 -0.46
CA LYS A 17 -5.01 18.33 -1.62
C LYS A 17 -4.29 19.36 -2.48
N GLN A 18 -3.37 20.14 -1.88
CA GLN A 18 -2.58 21.16 -2.57
C GLN A 18 -1.65 20.60 -3.66
N VAL A 19 -1.30 19.31 -3.57
CA VAL A 19 -0.44 18.61 -4.55
C VAL A 19 -1.20 17.58 -5.39
N PHE A 20 -2.53 17.64 -5.43
CA PHE A 20 -3.30 16.83 -6.37
C PHE A 20 -3.30 17.42 -7.77
N LEU A 21 -3.14 16.57 -8.77
CA LEU A 21 -3.28 16.94 -10.17
C LEU A 21 -4.77 17.07 -10.54
N ALA A 22 -5.17 18.22 -11.07
CA ALA A 22 -6.58 18.56 -11.28
C ALA A 22 -7.18 18.03 -12.61
N GLU A 23 -6.35 17.53 -13.54
CA GLU A 23 -6.73 17.26 -14.93
C GLU A 23 -6.73 15.77 -15.31
N SER A 24 -6.94 14.88 -14.34
CA SER A 24 -7.06 13.46 -14.67
C SER A 24 -8.34 13.21 -15.45
N ARG A 25 -8.23 12.54 -16.60
CA ARG A 25 -9.38 12.03 -17.38
C ARG A 25 -10.05 10.83 -16.73
N VAL A 26 -9.39 10.21 -15.76
CA VAL A 26 -9.84 8.96 -15.10
C VAL A 26 -10.33 9.22 -13.68
N PHE A 27 -9.60 10.04 -12.93
CA PHE A 27 -9.95 10.38 -11.57
C PHE A 27 -10.59 11.77 -11.52
N PRO A 28 -11.76 11.95 -10.87
CA PRO A 28 -12.33 13.28 -10.74
C PRO A 28 -11.32 14.20 -10.04
N GLY A 29 -11.04 15.37 -10.64
CA GLY A 29 -10.09 16.35 -10.11
C GLY A 29 -10.53 16.93 -8.76
N GLN A 30 -9.78 17.93 -8.26
CA GLN A 30 -9.95 18.58 -6.95
C GLN A 30 -11.38 19.06 -6.58
N MET A 31 -12.31 19.07 -7.54
CA MET A 31 -13.70 19.49 -7.39
C MET A 31 -14.65 18.44 -6.78
N MET A 32 -14.25 17.17 -6.62
CA MET A 32 -15.05 16.17 -5.90
C MET A 32 -14.67 15.99 -4.42
N SER A 33 -15.67 15.60 -3.62
CA SER A 33 -15.97 16.13 -2.28
C SER A 33 -15.47 15.30 -1.08
N SER A 34 -14.59 14.31 -1.29
CA SER A 34 -14.16 13.45 -0.19
C SER A 34 -12.69 13.07 -0.27
N PRO A 35 -11.96 13.10 0.86
CA PRO A 35 -10.59 12.59 0.89
C PRO A 35 -10.52 11.07 0.70
N ARG A 36 -11.65 10.36 0.71
CA ARG A 36 -11.71 8.90 0.51
C ARG A 36 -11.77 8.49 -0.96
N HIS A 37 -11.82 9.44 -1.89
CA HIS A 37 -11.73 9.18 -3.32
C HIS A 37 -10.28 9.11 -3.76
N MET A 38 -10.05 8.45 -4.90
CA MET A 38 -8.73 8.35 -5.51
C MET A 38 -8.36 9.66 -6.19
N HIS A 39 -7.21 10.23 -5.81
CA HIS A 39 -6.60 11.38 -6.49
C HIS A 39 -5.16 11.07 -6.86
N VAL A 40 -4.65 11.72 -7.90
CA VAL A 40 -3.26 11.55 -8.32
C VAL A 40 -2.41 12.64 -7.66
N VAL A 41 -1.39 12.22 -6.93
CA VAL A 41 -0.42 13.10 -6.26
C VAL A 41 0.68 13.47 -7.24
N ASP A 42 0.96 14.77 -7.36
CA ASP A 42 2.17 15.26 -8.00
C ASP A 42 3.38 14.91 -7.13
N LEU A 43 4.17 13.93 -7.57
CA LEU A 43 5.31 13.43 -6.81
C LEU A 43 6.43 14.46 -6.67
N GLU A 44 6.65 15.29 -7.69
CA GLU A 44 7.67 16.33 -7.68
C GLU A 44 7.29 17.41 -6.66
N ALA A 45 6.03 17.89 -6.73
CA ALA A 45 5.53 18.85 -5.77
C ALA A 45 5.47 18.29 -4.33
N TYR A 46 5.15 17.01 -4.16
CA TYR A 46 5.05 16.39 -2.84
C TYR A 46 6.41 16.13 -2.19
N PHE A 47 7.37 15.54 -2.91
CA PHE A 47 8.67 15.18 -2.36
C PHE A 47 9.73 16.28 -2.45
N GLY A 48 9.56 17.25 -3.38
CA GLY A 48 10.46 18.40 -3.55
C GLY A 48 10.11 19.62 -2.71
N THR A 49 9.05 19.56 -1.88
CA THR A 49 8.56 20.72 -1.11
C THR A 49 9.45 21.12 0.07
N GLU A 50 9.51 22.43 0.33
CA GLU A 50 10.08 23.02 1.55
C GLU A 50 9.00 23.28 2.63
N ASP A 51 7.71 23.10 2.31
CA ASP A 51 6.62 23.27 3.28
C ASP A 51 6.63 22.15 4.33
N VAL A 52 6.94 22.53 5.58
CA VAL A 52 7.00 21.65 6.74
C VAL A 52 5.68 20.90 6.98
N LEU A 53 4.53 21.54 6.72
CA LEU A 53 3.22 20.90 6.89
C LEU A 53 3.04 19.78 5.86
N LEU A 54 3.42 20.03 4.61
CA LEU A 54 3.31 19.06 3.54
C LEU A 54 4.29 17.88 3.71
N GLN A 55 5.49 18.13 4.22
CA GLN A 55 6.48 17.09 4.54
C GLN A 55 5.97 16.08 5.58
N GLU A 56 5.22 16.58 6.57
CA GLU A 56 4.61 15.80 7.64
C GLU A 56 3.30 15.12 7.22
N ALA A 57 2.59 15.73 6.28
CA ALA A 57 1.37 15.20 5.72
C ALA A 57 1.62 13.92 4.91
N LYS A 58 0.77 12.92 5.09
CA LYS A 58 0.87 11.63 4.39
C LYS A 58 -0.41 11.41 3.59
N PRO A 59 -0.33 11.10 2.29
CA PRO A 59 -1.50 10.85 1.46
C PRO A 59 -2.27 9.61 1.94
N ARG A 60 -3.53 9.47 1.51
CA ARG A 60 -4.28 8.25 1.77
C ARG A 60 -3.84 7.15 0.81
N LEU A 61 -4.12 5.89 1.18
CA LEU A 61 -3.76 4.74 0.36
C LEU A 61 -4.41 4.78 -1.03
N CYS A 62 -5.65 5.25 -1.13
CA CYS A 62 -6.34 5.43 -2.41
C CYS A 62 -5.58 6.37 -3.35
N ASP A 63 -5.04 7.48 -2.82
CA ASP A 63 -4.27 8.43 -3.63
C ASP A 63 -2.94 7.82 -4.10
N ALA A 64 -2.27 7.07 -3.21
CA ALA A 64 -1.03 6.38 -3.57
C ALA A 64 -1.26 5.31 -4.65
N VAL A 65 -2.35 4.54 -4.54
CA VAL A 65 -2.74 3.53 -5.54
C VAL A 65 -3.03 4.21 -6.88
N ALA A 66 -3.86 5.25 -6.90
CA ALA A 66 -4.19 5.99 -8.12
C ALA A 66 -2.94 6.54 -8.82
N THR A 67 -2.01 7.10 -8.03
CA THR A 67 -0.75 7.65 -8.53
C THR A 67 0.15 6.58 -9.14
N ILE A 68 0.34 5.45 -8.47
CA ILE A 68 1.16 4.33 -8.98
C ILE A 68 0.58 3.77 -10.27
N LEU A 69 -0.72 3.50 -10.30
CA LEU A 69 -1.38 2.93 -11.48
C LEU A 69 -1.31 3.90 -12.67
N SER A 70 -1.44 5.21 -12.43
CA SER A 70 -1.30 6.24 -13.46
C SER A 70 0.12 6.29 -14.06
N HIS A 71 1.17 5.96 -13.30
CA HIS A 71 2.54 5.85 -13.81
C HIS A 71 2.85 4.52 -14.52
N THR A 72 1.90 3.59 -14.55
CA THR A 72 2.11 2.23 -15.05
C THR A 72 1.71 2.09 -16.52
N SER A 73 0.41 1.98 -16.80
CA SER A 73 -0.13 1.90 -18.17
C SER A 73 -1.66 2.09 -18.14
N HIS A 74 -2.26 2.43 -19.28
CA HIS A 74 -3.71 2.56 -19.40
C HIS A 74 -4.43 1.26 -19.06
N GLN A 75 -3.95 0.14 -19.63
CA GLN A 75 -4.51 -1.19 -19.40
C GLN A 75 -4.47 -1.61 -17.93
N CYS A 76 -3.39 -1.28 -17.20
CA CYS A 76 -3.27 -1.55 -15.77
C CYS A 76 -4.30 -0.76 -14.96
N LEU A 77 -4.46 0.53 -15.29
CA LEU A 77 -5.41 1.41 -14.65
C LEU A 77 -6.87 0.99 -14.92
N GLU A 78 -7.20 0.68 -16.17
CA GLU A 78 -8.52 0.16 -16.56
C GLU A 78 -8.84 -1.16 -15.85
N ALA A 79 -7.91 -2.12 -15.85
CA ALA A 79 -8.11 -3.41 -15.21
C ALA A 79 -8.34 -3.30 -13.69
N PHE A 80 -7.67 -2.35 -13.02
CA PHE A 80 -7.91 -2.09 -11.61
C PHE A 80 -9.31 -1.52 -11.36
N LEU A 81 -9.77 -0.60 -12.21
CA LEU A 81 -11.05 0.11 -12.04
C LEU A 81 -12.25 -0.68 -12.55
N ASP A 82 -12.05 -1.67 -13.43
CA ASP A 82 -13.12 -2.47 -14.00
C ASP A 82 -13.75 -3.41 -12.96
N PRO A 83 -15.03 -3.22 -12.59
CA PRO A 83 -15.71 -4.07 -11.62
C PRO A 83 -15.93 -5.51 -12.11
N THR A 84 -15.78 -5.78 -13.41
CA THR A 84 -15.92 -7.12 -13.99
C THR A 84 -14.67 -7.99 -13.76
N ILE A 85 -13.50 -7.37 -13.58
CA ILE A 85 -12.27 -8.06 -13.17
C ILE A 85 -12.45 -8.57 -11.74
N LYS A 86 -12.36 -9.89 -11.56
CA LYS A 86 -12.61 -10.55 -10.27
C LYS A 86 -11.45 -10.31 -9.32
N GLU A 87 -10.23 -10.41 -9.86
CA GLU A 87 -9.00 -10.24 -9.12
C GLU A 87 -7.96 -9.47 -9.92
N PHE A 88 -7.40 -8.44 -9.30
CA PHE A 88 -6.29 -7.66 -9.81
C PHE A 88 -5.16 -7.67 -8.79
N ALA A 89 -3.91 -7.80 -9.24
CA ALA A 89 -2.75 -7.63 -8.39
C ALA A 89 -1.61 -6.91 -9.11
N TYR A 90 -1.16 -5.78 -8.55
CA TYR A 90 0.07 -5.08 -8.94
C TYR A 90 1.18 -5.41 -7.95
N ARG A 91 2.37 -5.75 -8.45
CA ARG A 91 3.54 -6.14 -7.66
C ARG A 91 4.79 -5.40 -8.15
N ARG A 92 5.64 -5.00 -7.21
CA ARG A 92 6.90 -4.31 -7.48
C ARG A 92 8.00 -4.91 -6.62
N GLU A 93 9.00 -5.51 -7.26
CA GLU A 93 10.17 -6.06 -6.58
C GLU A 93 11.22 -4.96 -6.40
N LEU A 94 11.59 -4.66 -5.16
CA LEU A 94 12.45 -3.52 -4.82
C LEU A 94 13.93 -3.86 -4.95
N ASP A 95 14.26 -5.12 -4.66
CA ASP A 95 15.59 -5.68 -4.78
C ASP A 95 15.57 -6.77 -5.84
N ARG A 96 16.55 -6.79 -6.75
CA ARG A 96 16.70 -7.86 -7.76
C ARG A 96 17.19 -9.20 -7.17
N ASN A 97 17.05 -9.41 -5.85
CA ASN A 97 17.43 -10.65 -5.18
C ASN A 97 16.18 -11.46 -4.82
N LYS A 98 16.31 -12.79 -4.75
CA LYS A 98 15.17 -13.70 -4.53
C LYS A 98 14.47 -13.53 -3.17
N ALA A 99 15.06 -12.79 -2.24
CA ALA A 99 14.51 -12.48 -0.92
C ALA A 99 14.10 -11.00 -0.81
N GLY A 100 13.96 -10.32 -1.95
CA GLY A 100 13.73 -8.88 -2.05
C GLY A 100 12.39 -8.49 -1.45
N LEU A 101 12.31 -7.24 -1.00
CA LEU A 101 11.03 -6.69 -0.58
C LEU A 101 10.11 -6.52 -1.79
N ILE A 102 8.88 -6.99 -1.68
CA ILE A 102 7.85 -6.87 -2.71
C ILE A 102 6.76 -5.96 -2.17
N LEU A 103 6.46 -4.88 -2.88
CA LEU A 103 5.26 -4.08 -2.65
C LEU A 103 4.12 -4.66 -3.47
N ILE A 104 2.92 -4.69 -2.90
CA ILE A 104 1.72 -5.24 -3.54
C ILE A 104 0.52 -4.34 -3.32
N ILE A 105 -0.31 -4.25 -4.36
CA ILE A 105 -1.69 -3.76 -4.31
C ILE A 105 -2.55 -4.86 -4.93
N ARG A 106 -3.45 -5.47 -4.17
CA ARG A 106 -4.37 -6.49 -4.68
C ARG A 106 -5.81 -6.07 -4.44
N ARG A 107 -6.65 -6.14 -5.47
CA ARG A 107 -8.09 -5.97 -5.40
C ARG A 107 -8.78 -7.30 -5.71
N LYS A 108 -9.73 -7.72 -4.86
CA LYS A 108 -10.64 -8.84 -5.11
C LYS A 108 -12.07 -8.35 -4.87
N GLY A 109 -12.83 -8.18 -5.93
CA GLY A 109 -14.11 -7.45 -5.86
C GLY A 109 -13.92 -6.03 -5.32
N ASN A 110 -14.55 -5.72 -4.17
CA ASN A 110 -14.46 -4.42 -3.50
C ASN A 110 -13.42 -4.37 -2.37
N GLU A 111 -12.77 -5.50 -2.07
CA GLU A 111 -11.71 -5.56 -1.09
C GLU A 111 -10.38 -5.24 -1.76
N VAL A 112 -9.64 -4.30 -1.17
CA VAL A 112 -8.27 -4.02 -1.53
C VAL A 112 -7.39 -4.33 -0.33
N PHE A 113 -6.30 -5.04 -0.53
CA PHE A 113 -5.20 -4.99 0.41
C PHE A 113 -3.94 -4.48 -0.26
N ALA A 114 -3.12 -3.80 0.53
CA ALA A 114 -1.82 -3.36 0.12
C ALA A 114 -0.81 -3.64 1.22
N GLY A 115 0.45 -3.79 0.83
CA GLY A 115 1.48 -4.07 1.81
C GLY A 115 2.85 -4.25 1.21
N ALA A 116 3.75 -4.67 2.07
CA ALA A 116 5.12 -4.99 1.75
C ALA A 116 5.47 -6.34 2.38
N TYR A 117 5.99 -7.27 1.59
CA TYR A 117 6.37 -8.61 2.07
C TYR A 117 7.66 -9.11 1.44
N ARG A 118 8.28 -10.09 2.09
CA ARG A 118 9.35 -10.92 1.52
C ARG A 118 8.83 -12.33 1.27
N ASN A 119 9.20 -12.91 0.14
CA ASN A 119 8.84 -14.29 -0.19
C ASN A 119 9.94 -15.25 0.28
N PHE A 120 9.60 -16.15 1.20
CA PHE A 120 10.51 -17.19 1.72
C PHE A 120 10.24 -18.58 1.10
N GLY A 121 9.49 -18.64 0.00
CA GLY A 121 9.17 -19.86 -0.75
C GLY A 121 7.96 -20.61 -0.22
N PHE A 122 7.83 -20.73 1.11
CA PHE A 122 6.68 -21.38 1.77
C PHE A 122 5.81 -20.40 2.57
N THR A 123 6.30 -19.19 2.83
CA THR A 123 5.51 -18.10 3.43
C THR A 123 5.84 -16.76 2.78
N LEU A 124 4.90 -15.84 2.86
CA LEU A 124 5.12 -14.41 2.67
C LEU A 124 5.22 -13.76 4.05
N GLN A 125 6.36 -13.15 4.37
CA GLN A 125 6.52 -12.40 5.62
C GLN A 125 6.25 -10.92 5.36
N TRP A 126 5.18 -10.40 5.96
CA TRP A 126 4.72 -9.03 5.80
C TRP A 126 5.42 -8.10 6.79
N SER A 127 5.93 -6.98 6.30
CA SER A 127 6.38 -5.86 7.14
C SER A 127 5.30 -4.79 7.30
N LEU A 128 4.40 -4.67 6.31
CA LEU A 128 3.23 -3.80 6.34
C LEU A 128 2.07 -4.52 5.66
N TYR A 129 0.87 -4.43 6.25
CA TYR A 129 -0.33 -5.06 5.71
C TYR A 129 -1.57 -4.26 6.12
N VAL A 130 -2.29 -3.75 5.12
CA VAL A 130 -3.51 -2.94 5.29
C VAL A 130 -4.59 -3.49 4.36
N LYS A 131 -5.83 -3.59 4.87
CA LYS A 131 -7.02 -3.89 4.07
C LYS A 131 -7.97 -2.68 4.07
N SER A 132 -8.57 -2.45 2.93
CA SER A 132 -9.57 -1.43 2.68
C SER A 132 -10.74 -2.00 1.88
N LEU A 133 -11.91 -1.38 2.01
CA LEU A 133 -13.09 -1.60 1.19
C LEU A 133 -13.38 -0.39 0.32
N ILE A 134 -13.80 -0.66 -0.92
CA ILE A 134 -14.37 0.33 -1.83
C ILE A 134 -15.89 0.22 -1.75
N ASN A 135 -16.57 1.31 -1.38
CA ASN A 135 -18.04 1.33 -1.35
C ASN A 135 -18.64 1.60 -2.75
N ALA A 136 -19.97 1.57 -2.85
CA ALA A 136 -20.69 1.74 -4.11
C ALA A 136 -20.48 3.11 -4.80
N ILE A 137 -19.97 4.11 -4.08
CA ILE A 137 -19.66 5.44 -4.62
C ILE A 137 -18.14 5.65 -4.81
N GLY A 138 -17.35 4.58 -4.76
CA GLY A 138 -15.91 4.60 -5.01
C GLY A 138 -15.05 5.11 -3.85
N GLN A 139 -15.61 5.28 -2.65
CA GLN A 139 -14.85 5.74 -1.48
C GLN A 139 -14.18 4.58 -0.75
N TRP A 140 -12.94 4.81 -0.35
CA TRP A 140 -12.10 3.87 0.37
C TRP A 140 -12.26 3.99 1.88
N HIS A 141 -12.34 2.83 2.54
CA HIS A 141 -12.46 2.69 3.98
C HIS A 141 -11.52 1.62 4.47
N GLU A 142 -10.58 1.97 5.32
CA GLU A 142 -9.72 0.99 5.99
C GLU A 142 -10.57 0.10 6.91
N VAL A 143 -10.35 -1.22 6.83
CA VAL A 143 -11.05 -2.23 7.64
C VAL A 143 -10.12 -3.10 8.47
N TYR A 144 -8.83 -3.10 8.15
CA TYR A 144 -7.81 -3.78 8.95
C TYR A 144 -6.43 -3.17 8.71
N ALA A 145 -5.61 -3.09 9.76
CA ALA A 145 -4.17 -2.89 9.64
C ALA A 145 -3.42 -3.78 10.62
N ALA A 146 -2.37 -4.44 10.15
CA ALA A 146 -1.55 -5.29 11.01
C ALA A 146 -0.78 -4.45 12.04
N LEU A 147 -0.82 -4.87 13.31
CA LEU A 147 -0.11 -4.23 14.42
C LEU A 147 1.39 -4.57 14.44
N LYS A 148 1.74 -5.72 13.88
CA LYS A 148 3.07 -6.31 13.86
C LYS A 148 3.29 -7.01 12.51
N PRO A 149 4.53 -7.36 12.17
CA PRO A 149 4.80 -8.29 11.09
C PRO A 149 3.91 -9.53 11.19
N GLY A 150 3.58 -10.09 10.04
CA GLY A 150 2.73 -11.26 9.95
C GLY A 150 3.13 -12.14 8.78
N MET A 151 2.43 -13.24 8.61
CA MET A 151 2.71 -14.25 7.61
C MET A 151 1.45 -14.64 6.84
N THR A 152 1.63 -14.88 5.55
CA THR A 152 0.66 -15.57 4.71
C THR A 152 1.30 -16.86 4.21
N PRO A 153 0.70 -18.04 4.47
CA PRO A 153 1.26 -19.31 4.00
C PRO A 153 1.13 -19.44 2.48
N ILE A 154 2.08 -20.16 1.88
CA ILE A 154 2.03 -20.58 0.47
C ILE A 154 1.75 -22.09 0.47
N VAL A 155 0.63 -22.48 -0.13
CA VAL A 155 0.22 -23.88 -0.24
C VAL A 155 0.18 -24.24 -1.73
N ASN A 156 0.90 -25.30 -2.11
CA ASN A 156 1.04 -25.74 -3.51
C ASN A 156 1.48 -24.60 -4.46
N GLY A 157 2.40 -23.74 -4.00
CA GLY A 157 2.91 -22.60 -4.77
C GLY A 157 1.96 -21.39 -4.84
N VAL A 158 0.78 -21.46 -4.22
CA VAL A 158 -0.21 -20.38 -4.23
C VAL A 158 -0.29 -19.72 -2.84
N PRO A 159 -0.01 -18.41 -2.74
CA PRO A 159 -0.23 -17.68 -1.50
C PRO A 159 -1.70 -17.72 -1.09
N GLN A 160 -1.95 -18.09 0.16
CA GLN A 160 -3.29 -18.12 0.73
C GLN A 160 -3.67 -16.70 1.17
N TRP A 161 -3.98 -15.82 0.22
CA TRP A 161 -4.20 -14.38 0.47
C TRP A 161 -5.26 -14.06 1.53
N ASP A 162 -6.21 -14.97 1.72
CA ASP A 162 -7.29 -14.84 2.71
C ASP A 162 -6.84 -15.30 4.12
N ALA A 163 -5.65 -15.90 4.24
CA ALA A 163 -4.99 -16.28 5.49
C ALA A 163 -3.86 -15.30 5.85
N PHE A 164 -4.00 -14.66 7.01
CA PHE A 164 -2.98 -13.80 7.60
C PHE A 164 -2.85 -14.13 9.10
N GLU A 165 -1.65 -14.48 9.51
CA GLU A 165 -1.29 -14.81 10.89
C GLU A 165 -0.25 -13.80 11.39
N LEU A 166 -0.36 -13.36 12.65
CA LEU A 166 0.67 -12.49 13.22
C LEU A 166 1.93 -13.30 13.53
N ASP A 167 3.10 -12.68 13.35
CA ASP A 167 4.38 -13.31 13.62
C ASP A 167 4.61 -13.34 15.15
N ASP A 168 4.13 -14.39 15.82
CA ASP A 168 4.30 -14.59 17.26
C ASP A 168 5.69 -15.16 17.59
N VAL A 169 6.76 -14.45 17.20
CA VAL A 169 8.13 -14.84 17.58
C VAL A 169 8.54 -14.10 18.86
N HIS A 170 7.97 -14.59 19.97
CA HIS A 170 8.60 -14.90 21.27
C HIS A 170 7.55 -15.00 22.39
N SER A 171 6.84 -16.13 22.44
CA SER A 171 6.51 -16.80 23.69
C SER A 171 7.60 -17.81 24.03
N GLU A 172 8.80 -17.33 24.36
CA GLU A 172 9.77 -18.08 25.18
C GLU A 172 9.17 -18.17 26.61
N THR A 173 8.98 -19.30 27.31
CA THR A 173 9.57 -20.64 27.23
C THR A 173 8.67 -21.61 28.00
N GLU A 174 7.91 -22.50 27.37
CA GLU A 174 7.51 -23.78 28.02
C GLU A 174 8.50 -24.86 27.57
N ARG A 175 9.69 -24.82 28.18
CA ARG A 175 10.50 -26.03 28.31
C ARG A 175 9.99 -26.73 29.56
N LEU A 176 9.24 -27.82 29.35
CA LEU A 176 9.13 -28.88 30.34
C LEU A 176 10.54 -29.36 30.67
N ASN A 177 11.09 -28.88 31.77
CA ASN A 177 12.17 -29.55 32.47
C ASN A 177 11.86 -29.51 33.97
N ASP A 178 11.61 -30.72 34.47
CA ASP A 178 11.45 -31.11 35.85
C ASP A 178 12.68 -30.70 36.70
N GLY A 179 12.46 -30.17 37.91
CA GLY A 179 13.52 -29.83 38.88
C GLY A 179 13.40 -28.47 39.60
N SER A 180 12.60 -28.42 40.66
CA SER A 180 12.48 -27.35 41.70
C SER A 180 13.79 -27.16 42.54
N PRO A 181 14.04 -26.12 43.39
CA PRO A 181 13.13 -25.09 43.94
C PRO A 181 13.62 -23.60 44.06
N ARG A 182 12.64 -22.68 43.98
CA ARG A 182 12.45 -21.37 44.68
C ARG A 182 13.62 -20.41 44.92
N LYS A 183 13.56 -19.19 44.34
CA LYS A 183 13.86 -17.93 45.06
C LYS A 183 13.33 -16.63 44.38
N ILE A 184 12.37 -16.01 45.09
CA ILE A 184 12.03 -14.57 45.23
C ILE A 184 11.78 -13.76 43.95
N GLU A 185 10.49 -13.49 43.73
CA GLU A 185 9.94 -12.49 42.81
C GLU A 185 10.27 -11.06 43.27
N LEU A 186 10.82 -10.27 42.36
CA LEU A 186 10.67 -8.82 42.31
C LEU A 186 10.06 -8.51 40.95
N SER A 187 8.76 -8.76 40.80
CA SER A 187 8.00 -8.30 39.66
C SER A 187 7.94 -6.77 39.70
N SER A 188 8.88 -6.13 39.00
CA SER A 188 8.69 -4.74 38.61
C SER A 188 7.40 -4.67 37.79
N PRO A 189 6.45 -3.76 38.08
CA PRO A 189 5.25 -3.67 37.26
C PRO A 189 5.68 -3.32 35.85
N LYS A 190 5.47 -4.26 34.91
CA LYS A 190 5.55 -3.97 33.47
C LYS A 190 4.62 -2.79 33.24
N LYS A 191 5.21 -1.63 32.99
CA LYS A 191 4.52 -0.42 32.61
C LYS A 191 3.86 -0.74 31.28
N LYS A 192 2.59 -1.18 31.31
CA LYS A 192 1.78 -1.42 30.10
C LYS A 192 1.90 -0.17 29.25
N SER A 193 2.56 -0.30 28.12
CA SER A 193 2.73 0.84 27.22
C SER A 193 1.36 1.14 26.61
N ALA A 194 1.07 2.40 26.27
CA ALA A 194 -0.20 2.76 25.64
C ALA A 194 -0.48 1.99 24.31
N HIS A 195 0.53 1.30 23.76
CA HIS A 195 0.43 0.43 22.60
C HIS A 195 -0.24 -0.94 22.89
N ASP A 196 -0.36 -1.37 24.16
CA ASP A 196 -0.96 -2.67 24.50
C ASP A 196 -2.49 -2.72 24.31
N ASN A 197 -3.14 -1.58 24.02
CA ASN A 197 -4.59 -1.46 23.83
C ASN A 197 -5.00 -1.13 22.38
N LEU A 198 -4.06 -1.11 21.43
CA LEU A 198 -4.38 -0.84 20.03
C LEU A 198 -5.02 -2.07 19.39
N SER A 199 -6.20 -1.89 18.80
CA SER A 199 -6.85 -2.92 17.99
C SER A 199 -6.40 -2.79 16.54
N PRO A 200 -6.19 -3.89 15.80
CA PRO A 200 -5.93 -3.84 14.35
C PRO A 200 -7.14 -3.31 13.55
N THR A 201 -8.30 -3.18 14.21
CA THR A 201 -9.53 -2.59 13.66
C THR A 201 -9.86 -1.22 14.25
N ASP A 202 -8.94 -0.62 15.02
CA ASP A 202 -9.13 0.75 15.51
C ASP A 202 -9.06 1.75 14.34
N PRO A 203 -10.09 2.58 14.10
CA PRO A 203 -10.14 3.45 12.91
C PRO A 203 -8.95 4.40 12.77
N LYS A 204 -8.41 4.92 13.88
CA LYS A 204 -7.25 5.84 13.84
C LYS A 204 -5.96 5.10 13.55
N PHE A 205 -5.78 3.94 14.17
CA PHE A 205 -4.63 3.08 13.91
C PHE A 205 -4.60 2.61 12.45
N MET A 206 -5.75 2.18 11.92
CA MET A 206 -5.86 1.74 10.53
C MET A 206 -5.53 2.86 9.55
N LEU A 207 -6.08 4.06 9.75
CA LEU A 207 -5.77 5.23 8.93
C LEU A 207 -4.28 5.60 9.02
N TYR A 208 -3.71 5.57 10.23
CA TYR A 208 -2.28 5.85 10.44
C TYR A 208 -1.40 4.90 9.63
N GLN A 209 -1.65 3.58 9.71
CA GLN A 209 -0.90 2.57 8.96
C GLN A 209 -1.12 2.69 7.44
N SER A 210 -2.36 2.94 7.02
CA SER A 210 -2.74 3.19 5.62
C SER A 210 -1.94 4.36 5.03
N ARG A 211 -1.90 5.50 5.72
CA ARG A 211 -1.13 6.68 5.29
C ARG A 211 0.39 6.44 5.31
N LEU A 212 0.89 5.68 6.29
CA LEU A 212 2.31 5.32 6.35
C LEU A 212 2.70 4.46 5.14
N LEU A 213 1.90 3.43 4.83
CA LEU A 213 2.08 2.59 3.66
C LEU A 213 1.99 3.40 2.36
N ALA A 214 1.02 4.30 2.25
CA ALA A 214 0.86 5.19 1.10
C ALA A 214 2.13 6.00 0.81
N LYS A 215 2.73 6.63 1.84
CA LYS A 215 3.99 7.36 1.68
C LYS A 215 5.14 6.45 1.24
N TYR A 216 5.26 5.24 1.80
CA TYR A 216 6.30 4.29 1.39
C TYR A 216 6.16 3.84 -0.07
N LEU A 217 4.94 3.55 -0.50
CA LEU A 217 4.60 3.17 -1.88
C LEU A 217 5.04 4.26 -2.87
N LEU A 218 4.70 5.52 -2.58
CA LEU A 218 5.06 6.67 -3.41
C LEU A 218 6.55 7.00 -3.37
N TRP A 219 7.17 6.96 -2.19
CA TRP A 219 8.60 7.25 -2.02
C TRP A 219 9.46 6.35 -2.91
N ASP A 220 9.12 5.06 -2.97
CA ASP A 220 9.90 4.10 -3.74
C ASP A 220 9.76 4.31 -5.27
N ILE A 221 8.61 4.70 -5.82
CA ILE A 221 8.58 5.11 -7.25
C ILE A 221 9.33 6.41 -7.49
N TRP A 222 9.22 7.38 -6.59
CA TRP A 222 9.87 8.69 -6.69
C TRP A 222 11.39 8.58 -6.72
N VAL A 223 12.00 7.89 -5.76
CA VAL A 223 13.47 7.72 -5.69
C VAL A 223 14.01 7.02 -6.94
N ARG A 224 13.25 6.09 -7.53
CA ARG A 224 13.67 5.40 -8.77
C ARG A 224 13.61 6.33 -9.97
N PHE A 225 12.59 7.16 -10.05
CA PHE A 225 12.49 8.19 -11.07
C PHE A 225 13.63 9.20 -10.96
N ASP A 226 13.94 9.66 -9.74
CA ASP A 226 15.01 10.63 -9.47
C ASP A 226 16.40 10.06 -9.76
N GLY A 227 16.68 8.85 -9.28
CA GLY A 227 17.95 8.16 -9.52
C GLY A 227 18.14 7.62 -10.94
N LEU A 228 17.27 7.97 -11.90
CA LEU A 228 17.25 7.48 -13.29
C LEU A 228 17.34 5.93 -13.39
N CYS A 229 16.82 5.25 -12.39
CA CYS A 229 16.86 3.80 -12.30
C CYS A 229 15.70 3.20 -13.08
N GLU A 230 15.93 2.02 -13.66
CA GLU A 230 14.85 1.26 -14.27
C GLU A 230 13.85 0.82 -13.20
N CYS A 231 12.59 1.26 -13.32
CA CYS A 231 11.48 0.86 -12.46
C CYS A 231 10.62 -0.16 -13.20
N ARG A 232 10.64 -1.42 -12.76
CA ARG A 232 9.82 -2.51 -13.31
C ARG A 232 8.76 -2.93 -12.30
N ALA A 233 7.60 -3.30 -12.82
CA ALA A 233 6.52 -3.88 -12.04
C ALA A 233 5.85 -4.99 -12.85
N THR A 234 5.06 -5.81 -12.16
CA THR A 234 4.13 -6.73 -12.79
C THR A 234 2.73 -6.39 -12.34
N TRP A 235 1.76 -6.58 -13.24
CA TRP A 235 0.36 -6.57 -12.84
C TRP A 235 -0.36 -7.76 -13.45
N GLU A 236 -1.39 -8.22 -12.76
CA GLU A 236 -2.15 -9.41 -13.08
C GLU A 236 -3.64 -9.06 -13.00
N ALA A 237 -4.41 -9.46 -14.01
CA ALA A 237 -5.87 -9.37 -14.00
C ALA A 237 -6.45 -10.72 -14.40
N ASP A 238 -7.25 -11.33 -13.52
CA ASP A 238 -7.89 -12.64 -13.73
C ASP A 238 -6.94 -13.75 -14.24
N GLY A 239 -5.68 -13.72 -13.79
CA GLY A 239 -4.63 -14.68 -14.14
C GLY A 239 -3.75 -14.29 -15.33
N GLU A 240 -4.09 -13.22 -16.07
CA GLU A 240 -3.23 -12.69 -17.12
C GLU A 240 -2.16 -11.77 -16.52
N VAL A 241 -0.89 -12.19 -16.57
CA VAL A 241 0.24 -11.45 -16.04
C VAL A 241 0.90 -10.60 -17.12
N ARG A 242 1.20 -9.34 -16.82
CA ARG A 242 1.96 -8.43 -17.68
C ARG A 242 3.13 -7.82 -16.93
N ASP A 243 4.31 -7.88 -17.55
CA ASP A 243 5.49 -7.11 -17.15
C ASP A 243 5.43 -5.70 -17.74
N VAL A 244 5.79 -4.70 -16.94
CA VAL A 244 5.75 -3.30 -17.39
C VAL A 244 6.89 -2.48 -16.82
N ARG A 245 7.36 -1.52 -17.61
CA ARG A 245 8.28 -0.48 -17.17
C ARG A 245 7.46 0.73 -16.72
N VAL A 246 7.55 1.06 -15.44
CA VAL A 246 6.91 2.23 -14.84
C VAL A 246 7.64 3.49 -15.32
N LYS A 247 6.89 4.53 -15.71
CA LYS A 247 7.43 5.77 -16.31
C LYS A 247 6.99 6.99 -15.52
N ARG A 248 7.78 8.07 -15.59
CA ARG A 248 7.39 9.39 -15.05
C ARG A 248 6.14 9.98 -15.73
N ALA A 249 5.90 9.63 -16.99
CA ALA A 249 4.69 10.03 -17.70
C ALA A 249 3.46 9.43 -17.02
N LEU A 250 2.40 10.23 -16.89
CA LEU A 250 1.14 9.84 -16.29
C LEU A 250 0.11 9.53 -17.36
N VAL A 251 -0.54 8.38 -17.24
CA VAL A 251 -1.70 8.02 -18.04
C VAL A 251 -2.91 8.78 -17.55
N GLY A 252 -3.74 9.25 -18.48
CA GLY A 252 -4.93 10.04 -18.17
C GLY A 252 -4.67 11.54 -18.00
N PHE A 253 -3.46 12.02 -18.29
CA PHE A 253 -3.08 13.44 -18.27
C PHE A 253 -2.46 13.87 -19.60
N GLY A 254 -2.73 15.11 -20.04
CA GLY A 254 -2.27 15.66 -21.34
C GLY A 254 -2.93 15.02 -22.57
N ASP A 255 -2.64 15.52 -23.77
CA ASP A 255 -3.27 15.12 -25.05
C ASP A 255 -2.66 13.87 -25.73
N ILE A 256 -1.90 13.05 -25.02
CA ILE A 256 -1.16 11.96 -25.67
C ILE A 256 -2.03 10.71 -25.78
N GLU A 257 -2.95 10.73 -26.75
CA GLU A 257 -3.23 9.53 -27.54
C GLU A 257 -2.03 9.31 -28.47
N LEU A 258 -1.01 8.61 -27.97
CA LEU A 258 -0.13 7.89 -28.88
C LEU A 258 -0.68 6.48 -28.92
N GLU A 259 -1.58 6.29 -29.88
CA GLU A 259 -1.69 5.04 -30.61
C GLU A 259 -0.30 4.42 -30.71
N GLU A 260 -0.13 3.20 -30.22
CA GLU A 260 0.92 2.32 -30.74
C GLU A 260 0.55 2.04 -32.20
N SER A 261 0.82 3.04 -33.05
CA SER A 261 0.79 2.94 -34.49
C SER A 261 1.98 2.10 -34.89
N THR A 262 1.66 0.87 -35.30
CA THR A 262 2.40 0.02 -36.23
C THR A 262 3.60 0.69 -36.89
N ALA A 263 4.79 0.40 -36.37
CA ALA A 263 6.05 0.65 -37.07
C ALA A 263 6.99 -0.54 -36.88
N ASP A 264 6.51 -1.73 -37.23
CA ASP A 264 7.34 -2.83 -37.71
C ASP A 264 6.83 -3.26 -39.09
N MET A 265 7.28 -2.53 -40.10
CA MET A 265 7.45 -3.01 -41.47
C MET A 265 8.72 -2.38 -42.02
N ILE A 266 9.86 -3.08 -41.91
CA ILE A 266 10.75 -3.48 -43.00
C ILE A 266 11.41 -4.82 -42.62
#